data_AF-A0A3D3P759-F1
#
_entry.id   AF-A0A3D3P759-F1
#
_cell.length_a   1.000
_cell.length_b   1.000
_cell.length_c   1.000
_cell.angle_alpha   90.00
_cell.angle_beta   90.00
_cell.angle_gamma   90.00
#
_symmetry.space_group_name_H-M   'P 1'
#
loop_
_entity.id
_entity.type
_entity.pdbx_description
1 polymer ?
#
loop_
_entity_poly.entity_id
_entity_poly.type
_entity_poly.pdbx_seq_one_letter_code
_entity_poly.pdbx_strand_id
1 'polypeptide(L)' 'ENFKVGNIWQAEEFLSTNPDDIIGKFDAHFNGFKRLNPEVEVTRLAHNDFKKLVPNSIGLIRTGDPTAYGNVILESV' A
#
# COMPACT_ATOMS: atom_id res chain seq x y z
N GLU A 1 -13.38 -15.89 -3.93
CA GLU A 1 -12.35 -14.84 -3.84
C GLU A 1 -11.26 -15.34 -2.93
N ASN A 2 -9.98 -15.22 -3.31
CA ASN A 2 -8.88 -15.90 -2.62
C ASN A 2 -8.13 -15.02 -1.60
N PHE A 3 -8.36 -13.71 -1.58
CA PHE A 3 -7.70 -12.79 -0.65
C PHE A 3 -8.61 -11.61 -0.31
N LYS A 4 -8.89 -11.39 0.98
CA LYS A 4 -9.71 -10.29 1.48
C LYS A 4 -8.81 -9.32 2.25
N VAL A 5 -8.60 -8.14 1.70
CA VAL A 5 -7.74 -7.11 2.32
C VAL A 5 -8.46 -6.48 3.52
N GLY A 6 -7.76 -6.32 4.64
CA GLY A 6 -8.17 -5.56 5.81
C GLY A 6 -7.43 -4.24 5.97
N ASN A 7 -6.10 -4.26 5.86
CA ASN A 7 -5.29 -3.04 5.99
C ASN A 7 -4.29 -2.91 4.84
N ILE A 8 -4.04 -1.66 4.47
CA ILE A 8 -3.03 -1.26 3.48
C ILE A 8 -2.08 -0.27 4.14
N TRP A 9 -0.79 -0.57 4.16
CA TRP A 9 0.24 0.40 4.54
C TRP A 9 1.03 0.88 3.32
N GLN A 10 1.37 2.17 3.32
CA GLN A 10 2.24 2.80 2.32
C GLN A 10 3.18 3.80 3.01
N ALA A 11 4.36 4.03 2.45
CA ALA A 11 5.24 5.09 2.92
C ALA A 11 4.63 6.48 2.61
N GLU A 12 4.67 7.42 3.54
CA GLU A 12 4.14 8.79 3.35
C GLU A 12 4.95 9.58 2.33
N GLU A 13 6.25 9.28 2.19
CA GLU A 13 7.16 9.88 1.22
C GLU A 13 6.71 9.61 -0.23
N PHE A 14 5.87 8.61 -0.46
CA PHE A 14 5.22 8.39 -1.75
C PHE A 14 4.45 9.64 -2.21
N LEU A 15 3.78 10.34 -1.30
CA LEU A 15 2.99 11.53 -1.61
C LEU A 15 3.81 12.76 -1.96
N SER A 16 5.02 12.87 -1.41
CA SER A 16 5.89 14.03 -1.64
C SER A 16 6.87 13.82 -2.79
N THR A 17 7.10 12.56 -3.19
CA THR A 17 8.12 12.20 -4.18
C THR A 17 7.53 11.97 -5.58
N ASN A 18 6.27 11.56 -5.67
CA ASN A 18 5.66 11.19 -6.96
C ASN A 18 4.68 12.26 -7.44
N PRO A 19 4.47 12.36 -8.77
CA PRO A 19 3.46 13.27 -9.32
C PRO A 19 2.03 12.85 -8.94
N ASP A 20 1.12 13.83 -8.94
CA ASP A 20 -0.30 13.63 -8.59
C ASP A 20 -1.00 12.55 -9.41
N ASP A 21 -0.61 12.35 -10.68
CA ASP A 21 -1.22 11.31 -11.53
C ASP A 21 -0.86 9.89 -11.06
N ILE A 22 0.36 9.69 -10.54
CA ILE A 22 0.81 8.42 -9.97
C ILE A 22 0.13 8.20 -8.62
N ILE A 23 0.06 9.24 -7.79
CA ILE A 23 -0.63 9.18 -6.49
C ILE A 23 -2.10 8.80 -6.69
N GLY A 24 -2.78 9.48 -7.61
CA GLY A 24 -4.18 9.23 -7.92
C GLY A 24 -4.47 7.80 -8.41
N LYS A 25 -3.54 7.18 -9.15
CA LYS A 25 -3.68 5.77 -9.57
C LYS A 25 -3.68 4.82 -8.39
N PHE A 26 -2.76 4.99 -7.43
CA PHE A 26 -2.72 4.16 -6.22
C PHE A 26 -3.99 4.34 -5.38
N ASP A 27 -4.40 5.58 -5.14
CA ASP A 27 -5.59 5.88 -4.35
C ASP A 27 -6.87 5.33 -5.01
N ALA A 28 -6.96 5.36 -6.34
CA ALA A 28 -8.06 4.73 -7.07
C ALA A 28 -8.12 3.20 -6.84
N HIS A 29 -6.96 2.52 -6.80
CA HIS A 29 -6.90 1.09 -6.47
C HIS A 29 -7.28 0.80 -5.01
N PHE A 30 -6.82 1.62 -4.07
CA PHE A 30 -7.21 1.49 -2.65
C PHE A 30 -8.73 1.68 -2.46
N ASN A 31 -9.33 2.64 -3.15
CA ASN A 31 -10.78 2.83 -3.15
C ASN A 31 -11.53 1.63 -3.77
N GLY A 32 -10.91 0.95 -4.74
CA GLY A 32 -11.40 -0.32 -5.28
C GLY A 32 -11.53 -1.40 -4.20
N PHE A 33 -10.51 -1.55 -3.34
CA PHE A 33 -10.56 -2.47 -2.21
C PHE A 33 -11.61 -2.06 -1.17
N LYS A 34 -11.70 -0.77 -0.83
CA LYS A 34 -12.73 -0.25 0.09
C LYS A 34 -14.15 -0.51 -0.38
N ARG A 35 -14.40 -0.47 -1.69
CA ARG A 35 -15.72 -0.81 -2.25
C ARG A 35 -16.08 -2.29 -2.04
N LEU A 36 -15.10 -3.19 -2.05
CA LEU A 36 -15.29 -4.62 -1.82
C LEU A 36 -15.34 -4.96 -0.32
N ASN A 37 -14.56 -4.25 0.49
CA ASN A 37 -14.53 -4.38 1.94
C ASN A 37 -14.46 -2.98 2.58
N PRO A 38 -15.61 -2.42 3.02
CA PRO A 38 -15.68 -1.05 3.57
C PRO A 38 -14.78 -0.79 4.79
N GLU A 39 -14.43 -1.85 5.51
CA GLU A 39 -13.54 -1.81 6.68
C GLU A 39 -12.05 -1.67 6.29
N VAL A 40 -11.71 -1.62 5.00
CA VAL A 40 -10.30 -1.46 4.58
C VAL A 40 -9.77 -0.10 4.99
N GLU A 41 -8.73 -0.08 5.82
CA GLU A 41 -8.01 1.14 6.15
C GLU A 41 -6.73 1.29 5.32
N VAL A 42 -6.38 2.55 5.04
CA VAL A 42 -5.12 2.91 4.39
C VAL A 42 -4.34 3.77 5.37
N THR A 43 -3.25 3.22 5.90
CA THR A 43 -2.36 3.91 6.83
C THR A 43 -1.08 4.32 6.10
N ARG A 44 -0.70 5.59 6.23
CA ARG A 44 0.58 6.08 5.71
C ARG A 44 1.54 6.28 6.89
N LEU A 45 2.77 5.79 6.73
CA LEU A 45 3.82 5.83 7.76
C LEU A 45 5.10 6.40 7.15
N ALA A 46 5.96 7.00 7.96
CA ALA A 46 7.34 7.27 7.55
C ALA A 46 8.00 6.00 7.00
N HIS A 47 8.79 6.10 5.92
CA HIS A 47 9.36 4.94 5.24
C HIS A 47 10.17 4.04 6.18
N ASN A 48 10.86 4.62 7.16
CA ASN A 48 11.61 3.88 8.17
C ASN A 48 10.70 3.04 9.07
N ASP A 49 9.51 3.51 9.41
CA ASP A 49 8.53 2.77 10.20
C ASP A 49 7.79 1.74 9.35
N PHE A 50 7.42 2.10 8.12
CA PHE A 50 6.88 1.16 7.13
C PHE A 50 7.81 -0.06 6.94
N LYS A 51 9.12 0.17 6.82
CA LYS A 51 10.11 -0.91 6.65
C LYS A 51 10.19 -1.89 7.82
N LYS A 52 9.83 -1.46 9.04
CA LYS A 52 9.81 -2.36 10.22
C LYS A 52 8.71 -3.41 10.11
N LEU A 53 7.68 -3.18 9.28
CA LEU A 53 6.59 -4.14 9.05
C LEU A 53 6.97 -5.24 8.05
N VAL A 54 7.92 -4.98 7.15
CA VAL A 54 8.30 -5.91 6.07
C VAL A 54 8.75 -7.29 6.59
N PRO A 55 9.62 -7.40 7.63
CA PRO A 55 10.05 -8.70 8.15
C PRO A 55 8.91 -9.57 8.71
N ASN A 56 7.78 -8.96 9.10
CA ASN A 56 6.62 -9.68 9.65
C ASN A 56 5.63 -10.15 8.56
N SER A 57 5.90 -9.83 7.29
CA SER A 57 5.04 -10.23 6.17
C SER A 57 5.25 -11.70 5.84
N ILE A 58 4.16 -12.40 5.46
CA ILE A 58 4.22 -13.81 5.04
C ILE A 58 4.90 -14.01 3.66
N GLY A 59 5.10 -12.93 2.92
CA GLY A 59 5.75 -12.94 1.62
C GLY A 59 6.05 -11.53 1.12
N LEU A 60 6.97 -11.42 0.16
CA LEU A 60 7.34 -10.17 -0.49
C LEU A 60 7.30 -10.38 -2.01
N ILE A 61 6.38 -9.68 -2.68
CA ILE A 61 6.36 -9.63 -4.14
C ILE A 61 7.25 -8.46 -4.57
N ARG A 62 8.37 -8.77 -5.23
CA ARG A 62 9.29 -7.77 -5.78
C ARG A 62 8.97 -7.54 -7.26
N THR A 63 8.62 -6.30 -7.60
CA THR A 63 8.37 -5.86 -8.97
C THR A 63 9.61 -5.15 -9.56
N GLY A 64 9.59 -4.90 -10.87
CA GLY A 64 10.54 -4.02 -11.57
C GLY A 64 10.05 -2.57 -11.68
N ASP A 65 9.06 -2.17 -10.86
CA ASP A 65 8.46 -0.83 -10.92
C ASP A 65 9.46 0.23 -10.41
N PRO A 66 9.78 1.28 -11.20
CA PRO A 66 10.71 2.33 -10.79
C PRO A 66 10.07 3.41 -9.92
N THR A 67 8.76 3.36 -9.64
CA THR A 67 8.05 4.36 -8.84
C THR A 67 8.65 4.45 -7.43
N ALA A 68 9.14 5.64 -7.07
CA ALA A 68 9.76 5.85 -5.77
C ALA A 68 8.73 5.62 -4.66
N TYR A 69 9.08 4.81 -3.66
CA TYR A 69 8.17 4.44 -2.57
C TYR A 69 6.84 3.79 -3.04
N GLY A 70 6.81 3.20 -4.25
CA GLY A 70 5.65 2.46 -4.79
C GLY A 70 5.37 1.12 -4.09
N ASN A 71 5.80 0.96 -2.85
CA ASN A 71 5.64 -0.25 -2.05
C ASN A 71 4.36 -0.17 -1.22
N VAL A 72 3.66 -1.30 -1.10
CA VAL A 72 2.49 -1.45 -0.22
C VAL A 72 2.62 -2.74 0.58
N ILE A 73 2.08 -2.74 1.80
CA ILE A 73 1.86 -3.96 2.59
C ILE A 73 0.35 -4.17 2.66
N LEU A 74 -0.10 -5.38 2.37
CA LEU A 74 -1.50 -5.78 2.43
C LEU A 74 -1.68 -6.83 3.52
N GLU A 75 -2.57 -6.57 4.46
CA GLU A 75 -2.98 -7.55 5.48
C GLU A 75 -4.33 -8.17 5.11
N SER A 76 -4.45 -9.47 5.34
CA SER A 76 -5.70 -10.21 5.19
C SER A 76 -6.57 -10.08 6.43
N VAL A 77 -7.89 -10.18 6.24
CA VAL A 77 -8.88 -10.50 7.29
C VAL A 77 -9.52 -11.86 7.09
#